data_AF-A0AAD5HTQ1-F1
#
_entry.id   AF-A0AAD5HTQ1-F1
#
_cell.length_a   1.000
_cell.length_b   1.000
_cell.length_c   1.000
_cell.angle_alpha   90.00
_cell.angle_beta   90.00
_cell.angle_gamma   90.00
#
_symmetry.space_group_name_H-M   'P 1'
#
loop_
_entity.id
_entity.type
_entity.pdbx_description
1 polymer ?
#
loop_
_entity_poly.entity_id
_entity_poly.type
_entity_poly.pdbx_seq_one_letter_code
_entity_poly.pdbx_strand_id
1 'polypeptide(L)'
;MIVKRKYINFTPGVLETMVDLKAKLIQEYDRHEEKRVREYNTCCIVNLARRRIARFSKAGTENPPCVDARDLPKHLIRLTRAQDIVTAVVNSCESERDSETEEDEIKKEDDSESK
;
A
#
# COMPACT_ATOMS: atom_id res chain seq x y z
N MET A 1 14.29 32.04 -38.71
CA MET A 1 15.20 31.00 -38.17
C MET A 1 14.36 30.01 -37.38
N ILE A 2 14.22 28.77 -37.87
CA ILE A 2 13.50 27.71 -37.15
C ILE A 2 14.53 27.00 -36.27
N VAL A 3 14.49 27.27 -34.96
CA VAL A 3 15.32 26.55 -33.98
C VAL A 3 14.71 25.16 -33.82
N LYS A 4 15.28 24.16 -34.51
CA LYS A 4 14.90 22.76 -34.29
C LYS A 4 15.22 22.42 -32.83
N ARG A 5 14.18 22.20 -32.02
CA ARG A 5 14.31 21.60 -30.68
C ARG A 5 14.93 20.21 -30.87
N LYS A 6 16.24 20.09 -30.67
CA LYS A 6 16.88 18.79 -30.50
C LYS A 6 16.31 18.21 -29.22
N TYR A 7 15.40 17.26 -29.34
CA TYR A 7 15.05 16.39 -28.23
C TYR A 7 16.33 15.67 -27.83
N ILE A 8 16.85 16.02 -26.66
CA ILE A 8 17.92 15.28 -26.02
C ILE A 8 17.26 13.97 -25.60
N ASN A 9 17.49 12.90 -26.35
CA ASN A 9 17.16 11.56 -25.90
C ASN A 9 17.97 11.33 -24.63
N PHE A 10 17.31 11.42 -23.47
CA PHE A 10 17.89 10.97 -22.22
C PHE A 10 18.37 9.53 -22.43
N THR A 11 19.62 9.28 -22.08
CA THR A 11 20.29 7.99 -22.25
C THR A 11 19.42 6.88 -21.65
N PRO A 12 18.96 5.89 -22.45
CA PRO A 12 17.96 4.90 -22.00
C PRO A 12 18.37 4.13 -20.74
N GLY A 13 19.68 3.91 -20.52
CA GLY A 13 20.18 3.23 -19.31
C GLY A 13 19.95 3.98 -17.99
N VAL A 14 19.73 5.30 -18.01
CA VAL A 14 19.37 6.06 -16.79
C VAL A 14 17.95 5.73 -16.35
N LEU A 15 17.05 5.49 -17.32
CA LEU A 15 15.66 5.15 -17.04
C LEU A 15 15.55 3.75 -16.42
N GLU A 16 16.27 2.78 -16.98
CA GLU A 16 16.28 1.39 -16.50
C GLU A 16 16.89 1.29 -15.08
N THR A 17 18.02 1.96 -14.85
CA THR A 17 18.63 2.02 -13.52
C THR A 17 17.76 2.71 -12.46
N MET A 18 16.95 3.71 -12.86
CA MET A 18 15.98 4.32 -11.95
C MET A 18 14.81 3.40 -11.61
N VAL A 19 14.32 2.58 -12.54
CA VAL A 19 13.26 1.60 -12.28
C VAL A 19 13.74 0.56 -11.27
N ASP A 20 14.94 0.02 -11.47
CA ASP A 20 15.56 -0.94 -10.55
C ASP A 20 15.80 -0.33 -9.16
N LEU A 21 16.24 0.92 -9.10
CA LEU A 21 16.46 1.62 -7.85
C LEU A 21 15.12 1.83 -7.10
N LYS A 22 14.06 2.22 -7.81
CA LYS A 22 12.73 2.39 -7.23
C LYS A 22 12.21 1.09 -6.64
N ALA A 23 12.33 -0.03 -7.37
CA ALA A 23 11.92 -1.34 -6.89
C ALA A 23 12.69 -1.76 -5.62
N LYS A 24 14.02 -1.55 -5.60
CA LYS A 24 14.86 -1.83 -4.42
C LYS A 24 14.47 -1.00 -3.20
N LEU A 25 14.18 0.29 -3.39
CA LEU A 25 13.77 1.17 -2.30
C LEU A 25 12.41 0.77 -1.72
N ILE A 26 11.44 0.41 -2.57
CA ILE A 26 10.13 -0.10 -2.12
C ILE A 26 10.31 -1.38 -1.31
N GLN A 27 11.10 -2.33 -1.82
CA GLN A 27 11.34 -3.60 -1.15
C GLN A 27 12.01 -3.41 0.21
N GLU A 28 13.03 -2.54 0.30
CA GLU A 28 13.71 -2.28 1.57
C GLU A 28 12.76 -1.60 2.56
N TYR A 29 11.97 -0.61 2.11
CA TYR A 29 10.95 0.02 2.94
C TYR A 29 9.95 -1.00 3.49
N ASP A 30 9.39 -1.85 2.63
CA ASP A 30 8.41 -2.87 3.02
C ASP A 30 9.00 -3.85 4.03
N ARG A 31 10.28 -4.20 3.90
CA ARG A 31 10.98 -5.07 4.85
C ARG A 31 11.08 -4.44 6.24
N HIS A 32 11.44 -3.16 6.31
CA HIS A 32 11.53 -2.44 7.59
C HIS A 32 10.16 -2.24 8.21
N GLU A 33 9.16 -1.91 7.40
CA GLU A 33 7.79 -1.70 7.86
C GLU A 33 7.17 -3.01 8.38
N GLU A 34 7.38 -4.12 7.67
CA GLU A 34 6.94 -5.44 8.13
C GLU A 34 7.60 -5.81 9.48
N LYS A 35 8.90 -5.57 9.62
CA LYS A 35 9.61 -5.81 10.88
C LYS A 35 9.03 -4.96 12.01
N ARG A 36 8.85 -3.65 11.79
CA ARG A 36 8.31 -2.70 12.76
C ARG A 36 6.91 -3.10 13.23
N VAL A 37 6.00 -3.37 12.29
CA VAL A 37 4.62 -3.76 12.59
C VAL A 37 4.59 -5.10 13.33
N ARG A 38 5.39 -6.07 12.89
CA ARG A 38 5.48 -7.39 13.54
C ARG A 38 5.96 -7.26 14.97
N GLU A 39 7.05 -6.54 15.21
CA GLU A 39 7.61 -6.34 16.56
C GLU A 39 6.60 -5.66 17.49
N TYR A 40 5.97 -4.57 17.03
CA TYR A 40 4.98 -3.85 17.80
C TYR A 40 3.77 -4.72 18.15
N ASN A 41 3.17 -5.38 17.14
CA ASN A 41 1.99 -6.23 17.35
C ASN A 41 2.30 -7.42 18.25
N THR A 42 3.50 -8.00 18.13
CA THR A 42 3.94 -9.09 19.01
C THR A 42 4.01 -8.61 20.45
N CYS A 43 4.60 -7.44 20.71
CA CYS A 43 4.63 -6.84 22.04
C CYS A 43 3.22 -6.62 22.62
N CYS A 44 2.28 -6.14 21.81
CA CYS A 44 0.88 -5.98 22.24
C CYS A 44 0.24 -7.32 22.63
N ILE A 45 0.38 -8.35 21.79
CA ILE A 45 -0.18 -9.69 22.04
C ILE A 45 0.43 -10.31 23.31
N VAL A 46 1.75 -10.24 23.47
CA VAL A 46 2.46 -10.76 24.65
C VAL A 46 1.96 -10.07 25.93
N ASN A 47 1.79 -8.75 25.90
CA ASN A 47 1.30 -8.02 27.07
C ASN A 47 -0.15 -8.37 27.42
N LEU A 48 -1.03 -8.58 26.41
CA LEU A 48 -2.39 -9.05 26.64
C LEU A 48 -2.40 -10.47 27.23
N ALA A 49 -1.60 -11.38 26.69
CA ALA A 49 -1.45 -12.73 27.21
C ALA A 49 -0.96 -12.72 28.67
N ARG A 50 0.05 -11.91 29.00
CA ARG A 50 0.54 -11.74 30.38
C ARG A 50 -0.55 -11.26 31.32
N ARG A 51 -1.33 -10.24 30.92
CA ARG A 51 -2.46 -9.73 31.72
C ARG A 51 -3.53 -10.80 31.95
N ARG A 52 -3.82 -11.62 30.94
CA ARG A 52 -4.78 -12.73 31.04
C ARG A 52 -4.30 -13.80 32.00
N ILE A 53 -3.04 -14.23 31.88
CA ILE A 53 -2.42 -15.22 32.77
C ILE A 53 -2.45 -14.70 34.21
N ALA A 54 -1.99 -13.46 34.45
CA ALA A 54 -1.97 -12.87 35.79
C ALA A 54 -3.37 -12.79 36.42
N ARG A 55 -4.40 -12.47 35.63
CA ARG A 55 -5.78 -12.43 36.11
C ARG A 55 -6.29 -13.83 36.45
N PHE A 56 -6.04 -14.81 35.59
CA PHE A 56 -6.42 -16.20 35.84
C PHE A 56 -5.74 -16.73 37.10
N SER A 57 -4.43 -16.51 37.26
CA SER A 57 -3.70 -16.88 38.47
C SER A 57 -4.28 -16.24 39.74
N LYS A 58 -4.77 -15.00 39.66
CA LYS A 58 -5.41 -14.31 40.80
C LYS A 58 -6.83 -14.82 41.10
N ALA A 59 -7.59 -15.19 40.07
CA ALA A 59 -8.95 -15.71 40.22
C ALA A 59 -9.00 -17.16 40.72
N GLY A 60 -7.90 -17.90 40.57
CA GLY A 60 -7.83 -19.33 40.90
C GLY A 60 -8.46 -20.21 39.82
N THR A 61 -8.56 -21.50 40.10
CA THR A 61 -9.03 -22.52 39.13
C THR A 61 -10.51 -22.84 39.26
N GLU A 62 -11.22 -22.19 40.17
CA GLU A 62 -12.66 -22.41 40.41
C GLU A 62 -13.50 -21.98 39.21
N ASN A 63 -13.05 -20.96 38.47
CA ASN A 63 -13.66 -20.50 37.23
C ASN A 63 -12.72 -20.73 36.04
N PRO A 64 -13.23 -21.13 34.87
CA PRO A 64 -12.41 -21.32 33.67
C PRO A 64 -11.81 -19.99 33.16
N PRO A 65 -10.68 -20.01 32.43
CA PRO A 65 -10.05 -18.80 31.90
C PRO A 65 -10.95 -18.08 30.88
N CYS A 66 -11.51 -16.93 31.26
CA CYS A 66 -12.33 -16.10 30.39
C CYS A 66 -11.49 -15.03 29.66
N VAL A 67 -11.90 -14.65 28.45
CA VAL A 67 -11.42 -13.46 27.72
C VAL A 67 -12.38 -12.32 28.01
N ASP A 68 -11.91 -11.24 28.63
CA ASP A 68 -12.76 -10.07 28.87
C ASP A 68 -12.56 -8.98 27.79
N ALA A 69 -13.43 -7.97 27.81
CA ALA A 69 -13.33 -6.83 26.88
C ALA A 69 -12.00 -6.04 27.02
N ARG A 70 -11.27 -6.20 28.12
CA ARG A 70 -9.96 -5.56 28.37
C ARG A 70 -8.80 -6.38 27.79
N ASP A 71 -9.06 -7.62 27.36
CA ASP A 71 -8.12 -8.51 26.67
C ASP A 71 -8.23 -8.42 25.15
N LEU A 72 -9.23 -7.68 24.64
CA LEU A 72 -9.37 -7.44 23.21
C LEU A 72 -8.22 -6.56 22.70
N PRO A 73 -7.57 -6.94 21.58
CA PRO A 73 -6.43 -6.21 21.05
C PRO A 73 -6.88 -4.92 20.33
N LYS A 74 -6.91 -3.81 21.06
CA LYS A 74 -7.35 -2.49 20.53
C LYS A 74 -6.29 -1.74 19.72
N HIS A 75 -5.02 -2.08 19.91
CA HIS A 75 -3.90 -1.30 19.40
C HIS A 75 -3.15 -1.98 18.25
N LEU A 76 -3.66 -3.07 17.68
CA LEU A 76 -2.95 -3.73 16.58
C LEU A 76 -2.89 -2.82 15.36
N ILE A 77 -1.69 -2.71 14.79
CA ILE A 77 -1.45 -1.94 13.58
C ILE A 77 -1.56 -2.89 12.39
N ARG A 78 -2.31 -2.49 11.37
CA ARG A 78 -2.36 -3.20 10.09
C ARG A 78 -1.09 -2.90 9.31
N LEU A 79 -0.47 -3.94 8.73
CA LEU A 79 0.62 -3.77 7.80
C LEU A 79 0.09 -3.17 6.49
N THR A 80 0.72 -2.08 6.06
CA THR A 80 0.47 -1.46 4.75
C THR A 80 1.80 -1.42 4.00
N ARG A 81 1.89 -2.16 2.89
CA ARG A 81 3.08 -2.16 2.05
C ARG A 81 3.04 -1.01 1.06
N ALA A 82 4.19 -0.39 0.82
CA ALA A 82 4.37 0.60 -0.22
C ALA A 82 4.06 0.00 -1.60
N GLN A 83 4.42 -1.27 -1.83
CA GLN A 83 4.08 -1.97 -3.08
C GLN A 83 2.56 -2.01 -3.33
N ASP A 84 1.74 -2.24 -2.29
CA ASP A 84 0.29 -2.31 -2.41
C ASP A 84 -0.28 -0.93 -2.81
N ILE A 85 0.25 0.14 -2.21
CA ILE A 85 -0.13 1.52 -2.53
C ILE A 85 0.24 1.85 -3.98
N VAL A 86 1.46 1.52 -4.41
CA VAL A 86 1.92 1.77 -5.79
C VAL A 86 1.03 1.04 -6.79
N THR A 87 0.69 -0.21 -6.52
CA THR A 87 -0.19 -1.01 -7.38
C THR A 87 -1.59 -0.40 -7.46
N ALA A 88 -2.14 0.03 -6.32
CA ALA A 88 -3.45 0.69 -6.27
C ALA A 88 -3.47 2.00 -7.07
N VAL A 89 -2.42 2.82 -6.96
CA VAL A 89 -2.29 4.09 -7.69
C VAL A 89 -2.14 3.86 -9.20
N VAL A 90 -1.37 2.85 -9.61
CA VAL A 90 -1.22 2.51 -11.04
C VAL A 90 -2.58 2.11 -11.61
N ASN A 91 -3.31 1.25 -10.92
CA ASN A 91 -4.64 0.81 -11.37
C ASN A 91 -5.63 1.99 -11.48
N SER A 92 -5.60 2.95 -10.54
CA SER A 92 -6.47 4.14 -10.63
C SER A 92 -6.12 5.05 -11.82
N CYS A 93 -4.83 5.23 -12.11
CA CYS A 93 -4.39 6.07 -13.23
C CYS A 93 -4.54 5.39 -14.60
N GLU A 94 -4.71 4.07 -14.65
CA GLU A 94 -5.09 3.35 -15.87
C GLU A 94 -6.58 3.51 -16.14
N SER A 95 -7.44 3.39 -15.11
CA SER A 95 -8.87 3.62 -15.27
C SER A 95 -9.25 5.04 -15.72
N GLU A 96 -8.48 6.06 -15.31
CA GLU A 96 -8.72 7.45 -15.74
C GLU A 96 -8.35 7.68 -17.22
N ARG A 97 -7.35 6.98 -17.75
CA ARG A 97 -6.93 7.09 -19.16
C ARG A 97 -7.89 6.40 -20.12
N ASP A 98 -8.50 5.31 -19.69
CA ASP A 98 -9.50 4.61 -20.48
C ASP A 98 -10.81 5.43 -20.56
N SER A 99 -11.15 6.22 -19.53
CA SER A 99 -12.29 7.15 -19.61
C SER A 99 -12.05 8.39 -20.48
N GLU A 100 -10.81 8.90 -20.56
CA GLU A 100 -10.48 10.05 -21.41
C GLU A 100 -10.51 9.71 -22.91
N THR A 101 -10.31 8.44 -23.27
CA THR A 101 -10.35 7.99 -24.67
C THR A 101 -11.77 7.74 -25.17
N GLU A 102 -12.71 7.33 -24.31
CA GLU A 102 -14.12 7.16 -24.68
C GLU A 102 -14.85 8.50 -24.91
N GLU A 103 -14.49 9.57 -24.19
CA GLU A 103 -15.11 10.90 -24.37
C GLU A 103 -14.67 11.61 -25.68
N ASP A 104 -13.50 11.26 -26.21
CA ASP A 104 -12.96 11.82 -27.46
C ASP A 104 -13.42 11.07 -28.72
N GLU A 105 -13.87 9.81 -28.61
CA GLU A 105 -14.48 9.08 -29.72
C GLU A 105 -15.91 9.53 -30.01
N ILE A 106 -16.68 9.87 -28.98
CA ILE A 106 -18.08 10.35 -29.13
C ILE A 106 -18.14 11.71 -29.84
N LYS A 107 -17.13 12.58 -29.69
CA LYS A 107 -17.10 13.90 -30.36
C LYS A 107 -16.73 13.86 -31.84
N LYS A 108 -16.26 12.72 -32.38
CA LYS A 108 -15.86 12.62 -33.79
C LYS A 108 -16.94 12.07 -34.71
N GLU A 109 -18.00 11.48 -34.18
CA GLU A 109 -19.09 10.97 -35.02
C GLU A 109 -20.07 12.08 -35.44
N ASP A 110 -20.30 13.09 -34.59
CA ASP A 110 -21.29 14.17 -34.86
C ASP A 110 -20.87 15.20 -35.93
N ASP A 111 -19.58 15.30 -36.28
CA ASP A 111 -19.09 16.27 -37.28
C ASP A 111 -19.04 15.72 -38.72
N SER A 112 -19.51 14.48 -38.95
CA SER A 112 -19.43 13.82 -40.28
C SER A 112 -20.76 13.74 -41.06
N GLU A 113 -21.90 14.07 -40.43
CA GLU A 113 -23.22 14.15 -41.09
C GLU A 113 -23.63 15.60 -41.38
N SER A 114 -22.84 16.31 -42.19
CA SER A 114 -23.30 17.53 -42.87
C SER A 114 -22.50 17.74 -44.16
N LYS A 115 -22.91 17.05 -45.22
CA LYS A 115 -22.57 17.37 -46.62
C LYS A 115 -23.85 17.52 -47.43
#